data_AF-A0AAV6AEJ6-F1
#
_entry.id   AF-A0AAV6AEJ6-F1
#
_cell.length_a   1.000
_cell.length_b   1.000
_cell.length_c   1.000
_cell.angle_alpha   90.00
_cell.angle_beta   90.00
_cell.angle_gamma   90.00
#
_symmetry.space_group_name_H-M   'P 1'
#
loop_
_entity.id
_entity.type
_entity.pdbx_description
1 polymer ?
#
loop_
_entity_poly.entity_id
_entity_poly.type
_entity_poly.pdbx_seq_one_letter_code
_entity_poly.pdbx_strand_id
1 'polypeptide(L)'
;GAATYRMHLLATGAAKPRDGEIADAGVLDRILVECELEDLVAARDRVRTLGAAVRGIEKVIIAEIGYEAALNLDRLPPIIDGMTAILDAAVARRDPSQALDAVAEDGDAEPETDAASTAAPVRVGAIRSQADAAAALDAAIAYYQSYEPSSPAIPLIEQARASLGRSLYEVIAMLVPDHAATARIHVGAEPAFAVPLKAGANGCANPEPGPTAEISTRAEASALLEQVAHFYRQSEPSSPVPLLIDRARALGSRDFLSLLKDLLPEAALKTMKVGG
;
A
#
# COMPACT_ATOMS: atom_id res chain seq x y z
N GLY A 1 -37.58 -2.82 -0.01
CA GLY A 1 -37.18 -3.55 -1.24
C GLY A 1 -35.86 -4.27 -1.01
N ALA A 2 -35.44 -5.16 -1.91
CA ALA A 2 -34.14 -5.84 -1.76
C ALA A 2 -32.98 -4.96 -2.27
N ALA A 3 -32.00 -4.70 -1.41
CA ALA A 3 -30.76 -4.03 -1.80
C ALA A 3 -29.73 -5.06 -2.29
N THR A 4 -29.05 -4.76 -3.40
CA THR A 4 -27.94 -5.60 -3.90
C THR A 4 -26.70 -4.75 -4.12
N TYR A 5 -25.51 -5.35 -3.95
CA TYR A 5 -24.25 -4.64 -4.22
C TYR A 5 -24.12 -4.19 -5.68
N ARG A 6 -24.78 -4.89 -6.62
CA ARG A 6 -24.84 -4.45 -8.03
C ARG A 6 -25.55 -3.12 -8.20
N MET A 7 -26.60 -2.83 -7.41
CA MET A 7 -27.25 -1.51 -7.44
C MET A 7 -26.28 -0.40 -7.03
N HIS A 8 -25.41 -0.66 -6.05
CA HIS A 8 -24.36 0.28 -5.67
C HIS A 8 -23.35 0.51 -6.80
N LEU A 9 -22.88 -0.57 -7.45
CA LEU A 9 -21.93 -0.45 -8.55
C LEU A 9 -22.50 0.30 -9.76
N LEU A 10 -23.81 0.17 -10.02
CA LEU A 10 -24.50 0.96 -11.04
C LEU A 10 -24.65 2.42 -10.63
N ALA A 11 -24.98 2.69 -9.36
CA ALA A 11 -25.12 4.03 -8.81
C ALA A 11 -23.81 4.84 -8.82
N THR A 12 -22.68 4.20 -8.55
CA THR A 12 -21.35 4.84 -8.53
C THR A 12 -20.67 4.87 -9.91
N GLY A 13 -21.29 4.29 -10.94
CA GLY A 13 -20.70 4.16 -12.27
C GLY A 13 -19.58 3.13 -12.37
N ALA A 14 -19.30 2.38 -11.30
CA ALA A 14 -18.30 1.31 -11.26
C ALA A 14 -18.68 0.09 -12.12
N ALA A 15 -19.96 -0.05 -12.50
CA ALA A 15 -20.42 -1.05 -13.47
C ALA A 15 -21.30 -0.43 -14.56
N LYS A 16 -21.18 -0.96 -15.79
CA LYS A 16 -22.09 -0.60 -16.88
C LYS A 16 -23.48 -1.24 -16.67
N PRO A 17 -24.58 -0.49 -16.89
CA PRO A 17 -25.93 -1.05 -16.86
C PRO A 17 -26.11 -2.06 -17.99
N ARG A 18 -26.81 -3.16 -17.70
CA ARG A 18 -27.30 -4.12 -18.71
C ARG A 18 -28.61 -3.61 -19.30
N ASP A 19 -29.01 -4.13 -20.45
CA ASP A 19 -30.29 -3.75 -21.08
C ASP A 19 -31.46 -3.91 -20.10
N GLY A 20 -32.14 -2.79 -19.81
CA GLY A 20 -33.28 -2.72 -18.88
C GLY A 20 -32.94 -2.46 -17.41
N GLU A 21 -31.66 -2.37 -17.02
CA GLU A 21 -31.26 -1.98 -15.66
C GLU A 21 -31.29 -0.45 -15.50
N ILE A 22 -32.13 0.05 -14.58
CA ILE A 22 -32.18 1.47 -14.21
C ILE A 22 -31.26 1.70 -13.01
N ALA A 23 -30.29 2.61 -13.16
CA ALA A 23 -29.43 3.06 -12.07
C ALA A 23 -30.14 4.16 -11.27
N ASP A 24 -30.85 3.79 -10.20
CA ASP A 24 -31.40 4.76 -9.26
C ASP A 24 -30.64 4.68 -7.93
N ALA A 25 -29.63 5.52 -7.79
CA ALA A 25 -28.83 5.66 -6.57
C ALA A 25 -29.69 6.01 -5.35
N GLY A 26 -30.77 6.74 -5.54
CA GLY A 26 -31.69 7.15 -4.48
C GLY A 26 -32.56 6.02 -3.96
N VAL A 27 -32.73 4.91 -4.70
CA VAL A 27 -33.43 3.72 -4.19
C VAL A 27 -32.58 2.96 -3.18
N LEU A 28 -31.28 2.82 -3.43
CA LEU A 28 -30.38 2.11 -2.52
C LEU A 28 -30.27 2.85 -1.18
N ASP A 29 -30.04 4.16 -1.20
CA ASP A 29 -29.96 4.96 0.03
C ASP A 29 -31.28 4.94 0.81
N ARG A 30 -32.43 5.02 0.14
CA ARG A 30 -33.74 4.88 0.81
C ARG A 30 -33.90 3.54 1.51
N ILE A 31 -33.58 2.43 0.83
CA ILE A 31 -33.65 1.09 1.43
C ILE A 31 -32.69 0.99 2.64
N LEU A 32 -31.48 1.54 2.51
CA LEU A 32 -30.48 1.56 3.58
C LEU A 32 -30.82 2.52 4.73
N VAL A 33 -31.79 3.42 4.59
CA VAL A 33 -32.31 4.33 5.64
C VAL A 33 -33.60 3.79 6.26
N GLU A 34 -34.41 3.04 5.52
CA GLU A 34 -35.65 2.43 5.99
C GLU A 34 -35.44 1.09 6.71
N CYS A 35 -34.31 0.41 6.51
CA CYS A 35 -33.99 -0.86 7.18
C CYS A 35 -33.80 -0.68 8.70
N GLU A 36 -34.06 -1.69 9.52
CA GLU A 36 -33.76 -1.63 10.96
C GLU A 36 -32.25 -1.59 11.22
N LEU A 37 -31.82 -0.81 12.22
CA LEU A 37 -30.39 -0.64 12.51
C LEU A 37 -29.73 -1.97 12.93
N GLU A 38 -30.42 -2.77 13.73
CA GLU A 38 -29.94 -4.09 14.17
C GLU A 38 -29.68 -5.04 13.00
N ASP A 39 -30.60 -5.08 12.03
CA ASP A 39 -30.47 -5.88 10.81
C ASP A 39 -29.31 -5.41 9.94
N LEU A 40 -29.10 -4.09 9.86
CA LEU A 40 -28.02 -3.47 9.10
C LEU A 40 -26.64 -3.79 9.71
N VAL A 41 -26.53 -3.71 11.04
CA VAL A 41 -25.34 -4.10 11.80
C VAL A 41 -25.06 -5.59 11.64
N ALA A 42 -26.08 -6.44 11.78
CA ALA A 42 -25.95 -7.88 11.59
C ALA A 42 -25.53 -8.23 10.15
N ALA A 43 -26.03 -7.51 9.14
CA ALA A 43 -25.61 -7.68 7.75
C ALA A 43 -24.13 -7.29 7.56
N ARG A 44 -23.69 -6.15 8.10
CA ARG A 44 -22.28 -5.72 8.06
C ARG A 44 -21.37 -6.78 8.68
N ASP A 45 -21.72 -7.28 9.85
CA ASP A 45 -20.88 -8.22 10.58
C ASP A 45 -20.79 -9.59 9.87
N ARG A 46 -21.86 -10.04 9.21
CA ARG A 46 -21.82 -11.22 8.34
C ARG A 46 -20.85 -11.04 7.17
N VAL A 47 -20.86 -9.88 6.52
CA VAL A 47 -19.95 -9.55 5.41
C VAL A 47 -18.50 -9.46 5.92
N ARG A 48 -18.28 -8.91 7.12
CA ARG A 48 -16.95 -8.90 7.77
C ARG A 48 -16.43 -10.31 8.04
N THR A 49 -17.28 -11.18 8.59
CA THR A 49 -16.95 -12.59 8.83
C THR A 49 -16.64 -13.32 7.52
N LEU A 50 -17.39 -13.04 6.44
CA LEU A 50 -17.09 -13.58 5.11
C LEU A 50 -15.71 -13.14 4.62
N GLY A 51 -15.35 -11.87 4.78
CA GLY A 51 -14.03 -11.35 4.41
C GLY A 51 -12.89 -12.01 5.20
N ALA A 52 -13.08 -12.20 6.50
CA ALA A 52 -12.14 -12.93 7.35
C ALA A 52 -11.99 -14.40 6.91
N ALA A 53 -13.09 -15.07 6.59
CA ALA A 53 -13.08 -16.46 6.12
C ALA A 53 -12.36 -16.60 4.77
N VAL A 54 -12.61 -15.71 3.80
CA VAL A 54 -11.94 -15.72 2.48
C VAL A 54 -10.43 -15.55 2.63
N ARG A 55 -9.98 -14.56 3.42
CA ARG A 55 -8.54 -14.35 3.70
C ARG A 55 -7.93 -15.52 4.47
N GLY A 56 -8.70 -16.15 5.37
CA GLY A 56 -8.29 -17.36 6.07
C GLY A 56 -8.09 -18.55 5.15
N ILE A 57 -9.02 -18.77 4.21
CA ILE A 57 -8.93 -19.83 3.19
C ILE A 57 -7.69 -19.61 2.32
N GLU A 58 -7.48 -18.39 1.84
CA GLU A 58 -6.30 -18.02 1.03
C GLU A 58 -5.00 -18.32 1.79
N LYS A 59 -4.92 -17.92 3.08
CA LYS A 59 -3.78 -18.21 3.94
C LYS A 59 -3.51 -19.71 4.10
N VAL A 60 -4.55 -20.51 4.32
CA VAL A 60 -4.42 -21.98 4.47
C VAL A 60 -3.98 -22.62 3.16
N ILE A 61 -4.55 -22.22 2.02
CA ILE A 61 -4.18 -22.75 0.70
C ILE A 61 -2.72 -22.44 0.39
N ILE A 62 -2.27 -21.21 0.63
CA ILE A 62 -0.88 -20.80 0.41
C ILE A 62 0.07 -21.60 1.32
N ALA A 63 -0.32 -21.86 2.57
CA ALA A 63 0.48 -22.62 3.52
C ALA A 63 0.66 -24.09 3.12
N GLU A 64 -0.41 -24.74 2.62
CA GLU A 64 -0.42 -26.18 2.35
C GLU A 64 0.03 -26.56 0.92
N ILE A 65 -0.30 -25.73 -0.07
CA ILE A 65 -0.14 -26.08 -1.51
C ILE A 65 0.86 -25.14 -2.21
N GLY A 66 1.31 -24.08 -1.53
CA GLY A 66 2.19 -23.07 -2.09
C GLY A 66 1.47 -22.09 -3.04
N TYR A 67 2.08 -20.92 -3.24
CA TYR A 67 1.48 -19.81 -3.99
C TYR A 67 1.17 -20.15 -5.47
N GLU A 68 1.97 -20.99 -6.10
CA GLU A 68 1.85 -21.29 -7.54
C GLU A 68 0.67 -22.21 -7.90
N ALA A 69 0.14 -22.97 -6.94
CA ALA A 69 -1.02 -23.84 -7.10
C ALA A 69 -2.26 -23.35 -6.33
N ALA A 70 -2.16 -22.17 -5.70
CA ALA A 70 -3.22 -21.59 -4.91
C ALA A 70 -4.40 -21.11 -5.79
N LEU A 71 -5.62 -21.30 -5.29
CA LEU A 71 -6.82 -20.76 -5.89
C LEU A 71 -6.75 -19.22 -5.87
N ASN A 72 -6.77 -18.57 -7.03
CA ASN A 72 -6.75 -17.11 -7.13
C ASN A 72 -8.09 -16.54 -6.66
N LEU A 73 -8.08 -15.84 -5.52
CA LEU A 73 -9.25 -15.18 -4.94
C LEU A 73 -9.14 -13.66 -4.99
N ASP A 74 -8.15 -13.09 -5.66
CA ASP A 74 -7.72 -11.67 -5.60
C ASP A 74 -8.85 -10.67 -5.89
N ARG A 75 -9.88 -11.11 -6.64
CA ARG A 75 -11.04 -10.29 -7.00
C ARG A 75 -12.12 -10.22 -5.92
N LEU A 76 -12.13 -11.17 -4.98
CA LEU A 76 -13.18 -11.32 -3.97
C LEU A 76 -12.97 -10.39 -2.76
N PRO A 77 -11.75 -10.23 -2.19
CA PRO A 77 -11.48 -9.26 -1.14
C PRO A 77 -11.96 -7.83 -1.44
N PRO A 78 -11.63 -7.19 -2.59
CA PRO A 78 -12.06 -5.82 -2.84
C PRO A 78 -13.58 -5.68 -2.98
N ILE A 79 -14.30 -6.73 -3.42
CA ILE A 79 -15.76 -6.74 -3.47
C ILE A 79 -16.35 -6.79 -2.06
N ILE A 80 -15.82 -7.65 -1.20
CA ILE A 80 -16.27 -7.79 0.19
C ILE A 80 -15.96 -6.54 1.01
N ASP A 81 -14.77 -5.96 0.81
CA ASP A 81 -14.36 -4.74 1.48
C ASP A 81 -15.27 -3.56 1.06
N GLY A 82 -15.62 -3.47 -0.23
CA GLY A 82 -16.59 -2.48 -0.72
C GLY A 82 -18.01 -2.69 -0.15
N MET A 83 -18.48 -3.93 -0.03
CA MET A 83 -19.76 -4.23 0.63
C MET A 83 -19.74 -3.83 2.11
N THR A 84 -18.64 -4.09 2.81
CA THR A 84 -18.44 -3.74 4.22
C THR A 84 -18.47 -2.22 4.41
N ALA A 85 -17.76 -1.47 3.56
CA ALA A 85 -17.69 -0.01 3.64
C ALA A 85 -19.05 0.67 3.48
N ILE A 86 -19.92 0.18 2.59
CA ILE A 86 -21.26 0.76 2.38
C ILE A 86 -22.15 0.52 3.60
N LEU A 87 -22.15 -0.72 4.10
CA LEU A 87 -22.96 -1.09 5.25
C LEU A 87 -22.48 -0.33 6.49
N ASP A 88 -21.17 -0.22 6.68
CA ASP A 88 -20.60 0.54 7.78
C ASP A 88 -20.88 2.04 7.69
N ALA A 89 -20.75 2.66 6.51
CA ALA A 89 -21.15 4.05 6.30
C ALA A 89 -22.66 4.29 6.52
N ALA A 90 -23.51 3.28 6.28
CA ALA A 90 -24.92 3.35 6.59
C ALA A 90 -25.21 3.20 8.10
N VAL A 91 -24.46 2.35 8.81
CA VAL A 91 -24.51 2.23 10.28
C VAL A 91 -24.01 3.52 10.94
N ALA A 92 -22.83 4.01 10.57
CA ALA A 92 -22.18 5.20 11.13
C ALA A 92 -23.03 6.47 10.97
N ARG A 93 -23.76 6.60 9.86
CA ARG A 93 -24.71 7.72 9.64
C ARG A 93 -25.88 7.72 10.63
N ARG A 94 -26.28 6.55 11.13
CA ARG A 94 -27.45 6.38 12.01
C ARG A 94 -27.04 6.34 13.48
N ASP A 95 -25.95 5.64 13.77
CA ASP A 95 -25.39 5.49 15.10
C ASP A 95 -23.86 5.48 15.00
N PRO A 96 -23.21 6.63 15.22
CA PRO A 96 -21.76 6.74 15.19
C PRO A 96 -21.04 5.84 16.20
N SER A 97 -21.70 5.47 17.31
CA SER A 97 -21.09 4.58 18.33
C SER A 97 -20.98 3.13 17.87
N GLN A 98 -21.77 2.75 16.87
CA GLN A 98 -21.75 1.43 16.25
C GLN A 98 -20.98 1.41 14.94
N ALA A 99 -20.45 2.55 14.48
CA ALA A 99 -19.49 2.56 13.38
C ALA A 99 -18.37 1.58 13.73
N LEU A 100 -17.88 0.83 12.74
CA LEU A 100 -16.59 0.20 12.93
C LEU A 100 -15.60 1.34 13.16
N ASP A 101 -15.12 1.50 14.40
CA ASP A 101 -13.99 2.35 14.66
C ASP A 101 -12.93 2.02 13.60
N ALA A 102 -12.34 3.05 13.00
CA ALA A 102 -11.08 2.88 12.30
C ALA A 102 -10.03 2.50 13.35
N VAL A 103 -10.08 1.24 13.82
CA VAL A 103 -9.23 0.63 14.84
C VAL A 103 -8.79 1.65 15.90
N ALA A 104 -9.71 2.08 16.75
CA ALA A 104 -9.36 2.84 17.95
C ALA A 104 -8.72 1.87 18.96
N GLU A 105 -7.45 2.08 19.30
CA GLU A 105 -6.95 1.64 20.60
C GLU A 105 -7.57 2.52 21.68
N ASP A 106 -8.17 1.84 22.65
CA ASP A 106 -8.85 2.34 23.82
C ASP A 106 -7.90 3.13 24.73
N GLY A 107 -8.39 4.22 25.33
CA GLY A 107 -7.62 5.04 26.27
C GLY A 107 -8.31 6.33 26.64
N ASP A 108 -9.40 6.22 27.42
CA ASP A 108 -10.18 7.34 27.92
C ASP A 108 -9.55 7.97 29.18
N ALA A 109 -9.39 9.30 29.20
CA ALA A 109 -9.67 10.23 30.32
C ALA A 109 -8.92 11.59 30.18
N GLU A 110 -9.68 12.66 29.99
CA GLU A 110 -9.30 14.10 30.12
C GLU A 110 -9.29 14.56 31.62
N PRO A 111 -8.90 15.82 32.00
CA PRO A 111 -8.04 16.84 31.38
C PRO A 111 -7.00 17.50 32.36
N GLU A 112 -6.24 18.45 31.82
CA GLU A 112 -5.61 19.63 32.47
C GLU A 112 -4.11 19.65 32.89
N THR A 113 -3.42 20.54 32.17
CA THR A 113 -2.37 21.50 32.58
C THR A 113 -0.94 21.06 32.90
N ASP A 114 -0.07 21.75 32.15
CA ASP A 114 1.24 22.31 32.49
C ASP A 114 2.49 21.63 31.91
N ALA A 115 3.39 22.52 31.50
CA ALA A 115 4.46 22.32 30.55
C ALA A 115 5.55 21.34 31.02
N ALA A 116 5.87 20.35 30.18
CA ALA A 116 7.23 19.91 29.92
C ALA A 116 7.29 19.02 28.66
N SER A 117 8.25 19.32 27.80
CA SER A 117 8.58 18.59 26.58
C SER A 117 8.87 17.10 26.84
N THR A 118 7.96 16.23 26.39
CA THR A 118 8.27 14.88 25.91
C THR A 118 7.39 14.61 24.70
N ALA A 119 8.02 14.40 23.54
CA ALA A 119 7.36 14.17 22.27
C ALA A 119 6.35 13.01 22.38
N ALA A 120 5.09 13.31 22.08
CA ALA A 120 4.08 12.29 21.85
C ALA A 120 4.41 11.54 20.56
N PRO A 121 4.15 10.22 20.47
CA PRO A 121 4.36 9.48 19.23
C PRO A 121 3.50 10.11 18.13
N VAL A 122 4.18 10.66 17.13
CA VAL A 122 3.57 11.25 15.95
C VAL A 122 2.78 10.13 15.27
N ARG A 123 1.45 10.18 15.37
CA ARG A 123 0.55 9.36 14.55
C ARG A 123 0.95 9.59 13.10
N VAL A 124 1.27 8.49 12.40
CA VAL A 124 1.64 8.48 10.98
C VAL A 124 0.64 9.33 10.20
N GLY A 125 1.02 10.58 9.89
CA GLY A 125 0.21 11.48 9.12
C GLY A 125 0.11 10.98 7.67
N ALA A 126 -1.01 11.24 7.01
CA ALA A 126 -1.13 10.95 5.59
C ALA A 126 0.02 11.61 4.81
N ILE A 127 0.72 10.84 3.97
CA ILE A 127 1.81 11.33 3.12
C ILE A 127 1.24 12.32 2.10
N ARG A 128 1.54 13.61 2.25
CA ARG A 128 1.01 14.69 1.40
C ARG A 128 2.08 15.37 0.57
N SER A 129 3.34 15.19 0.94
CA SER A 129 4.48 15.85 0.32
C SER A 129 5.67 14.91 0.18
N GLN A 130 6.64 15.35 -0.62
CA GLN A 130 7.93 14.68 -0.74
C GLN A 130 8.70 14.63 0.60
N ALA A 131 8.55 15.68 1.43
CA ALA A 131 9.14 15.76 2.76
C ALA A 131 8.54 14.73 3.72
N ASP A 132 7.21 14.56 3.69
CA ASP A 132 6.54 13.52 4.48
C ASP A 132 6.99 12.11 4.04
N ALA A 133 7.11 11.90 2.74
CA ALA A 133 7.60 10.63 2.20
C ALA A 133 9.05 10.34 2.60
N ALA A 134 9.92 11.37 2.58
CA ALA A 134 11.29 11.25 3.04
C ALA A 134 11.36 10.89 4.53
N ALA A 135 10.62 11.60 5.38
CA ALA A 135 10.56 11.33 6.82
C ALA A 135 10.00 9.94 7.13
N ALA A 136 9.01 9.49 6.35
CA ALA A 136 8.43 8.16 6.46
C ALA A 136 9.43 7.03 6.11
N LEU A 137 10.22 7.21 5.06
CA LEU A 137 11.29 6.27 4.70
C LEU A 137 12.40 6.27 5.76
N ASP A 138 12.78 7.44 6.26
CA ASP A 138 13.82 7.57 7.31
C ASP A 138 13.36 6.88 8.62
N ALA A 139 12.09 7.02 8.99
CA ALA A 139 11.49 6.31 10.13
C ALA A 139 11.46 4.79 9.92
N ALA A 140 11.10 4.32 8.72
CA ALA A 140 11.11 2.89 8.41
C ALA A 140 12.54 2.31 8.45
N ILE A 141 13.54 3.04 7.95
CA ILE A 141 14.96 2.66 8.03
C ILE A 141 15.38 2.54 9.50
N ALA A 142 15.06 3.54 10.34
CA ALA A 142 15.38 3.51 11.76
C ALA A 142 14.76 2.30 12.48
N TYR A 143 13.50 1.96 12.16
CA TYR A 143 12.84 0.77 12.67
C TYR A 143 13.61 -0.51 12.29
N TYR A 144 13.84 -0.74 11.00
CA TYR A 144 14.52 -1.97 10.54
C TYR A 144 15.95 -2.07 11.10
N GLN A 145 16.69 -0.96 11.19
CA GLN A 145 18.03 -0.97 11.78
C GLN A 145 18.02 -1.31 13.28
N SER A 146 16.98 -0.89 14.01
CA SER A 146 16.90 -1.12 15.46
C SER A 146 16.39 -2.52 15.81
N TYR A 147 15.42 -3.04 15.04
CA TYR A 147 14.70 -4.27 15.39
C TYR A 147 15.02 -5.47 14.47
N GLU A 148 15.38 -5.22 13.20
CA GLU A 148 15.59 -6.26 12.17
C GLU A 148 16.80 -5.94 11.26
N PRO A 149 18.02 -5.79 11.80
CA PRO A 149 19.17 -5.28 11.04
C PRO A 149 19.61 -6.19 9.87
N SER A 150 19.28 -7.48 9.93
CA SER A 150 19.55 -8.45 8.86
C SER A 150 18.47 -8.46 7.76
N SER A 151 17.51 -7.54 7.81
CA SER A 151 16.42 -7.48 6.84
C SER A 151 16.92 -7.05 5.45
N PRO A 152 16.62 -7.80 4.37
CA PRO A 152 16.97 -7.41 3.00
C PRO A 152 16.16 -6.20 2.50
N ALA A 153 15.19 -5.72 3.28
CA ALA A 153 14.40 -4.54 2.95
C ALA A 153 15.21 -3.23 3.08
N ILE A 154 16.15 -3.15 4.04
CA ILE A 154 16.92 -1.94 4.34
C ILE A 154 17.57 -1.32 3.09
N PRO A 155 18.39 -2.03 2.31
CA PRO A 155 19.08 -1.42 1.16
C PRO A 155 18.10 -0.91 0.09
N LEU A 156 16.92 -1.53 -0.04
CA LEU A 156 15.90 -1.09 -1.00
C LEU A 156 15.16 0.16 -0.52
N ILE A 157 14.91 0.27 0.78
CA ILE A 157 14.30 1.47 1.39
C ILE A 157 15.29 2.64 1.32
N GLU A 158 16.57 2.41 1.60
CA GLU A 158 17.65 3.40 1.42
C GLU A 158 17.77 3.85 -0.04
N GLN A 159 17.69 2.91 -0.99
CA GLN A 159 17.69 3.24 -2.41
C GLN A 159 16.48 4.08 -2.82
N ALA A 160 15.29 3.75 -2.29
CA ALA A 160 14.08 4.54 -2.51
C ALA A 160 14.25 5.96 -1.95
N ARG A 161 14.79 6.09 -0.73
CA ARG A 161 15.08 7.37 -0.09
C ARG A 161 16.07 8.23 -0.89
N ALA A 162 17.10 7.59 -1.43
CA ALA A 162 18.11 8.25 -2.27
C ALA A 162 17.54 8.69 -3.62
N SER A 163 16.53 8.01 -4.16
CA SER A 163 15.91 8.38 -5.43
C SER A 163 14.99 9.61 -5.33
N LEU A 164 14.59 10.02 -4.12
CA LEU A 164 13.73 11.19 -3.93
C LEU A 164 14.40 12.48 -4.39
N GLY A 165 13.70 13.25 -5.22
CA GLY A 165 14.12 14.59 -5.67
C GLY A 165 15.11 14.57 -6.83
N ARG A 166 15.54 13.37 -7.24
CA ARG A 166 16.46 13.18 -8.35
C ARG A 166 15.71 13.11 -9.68
N SER A 167 16.38 13.55 -10.73
CA SER A 167 15.89 13.38 -12.10
C SER A 167 15.89 11.90 -12.49
N LEU A 168 15.03 11.52 -13.44
CA LEU A 168 14.99 10.16 -14.00
C LEU A 168 16.37 9.68 -14.47
N TYR A 169 17.18 10.56 -15.05
CA TYR A 169 18.53 10.24 -15.49
C TYR A 169 19.44 9.85 -14.31
N GLU A 170 19.43 10.63 -13.22
CA GLU A 170 20.24 10.35 -12.03
C GLU A 170 19.82 9.05 -11.35
N VAL A 171 18.51 8.78 -11.30
CA VAL A 171 17.97 7.50 -10.83
C VAL A 171 18.48 6.33 -11.66
N ILE A 172 18.41 6.42 -12.99
CA ILE A 172 18.90 5.36 -13.88
C ILE A 172 20.42 5.21 -13.74
N ALA A 173 21.17 6.30 -13.62
CA ALA A 173 22.61 6.27 -13.38
C ALA A 173 22.98 5.61 -12.04
N MET A 174 22.11 5.72 -11.04
CA MET A 174 22.30 5.07 -9.74
C MET A 174 21.94 3.58 -9.77
N LEU A 175 20.85 3.21 -10.44
CA LEU A 175 20.34 1.82 -10.46
C LEU A 175 21.05 0.94 -11.50
N VAL A 176 21.34 1.49 -12.68
CA VAL A 176 21.91 0.75 -13.82
C VAL A 176 22.97 1.61 -14.52
N PRO A 177 24.12 1.87 -13.87
CA PRO A 177 25.13 2.82 -14.34
C PRO A 177 25.61 2.53 -15.77
N ASP A 178 25.77 1.25 -16.12
CA ASP A 178 26.28 0.80 -17.43
C ASP A 178 25.34 1.19 -18.59
N HIS A 179 24.05 1.40 -18.32
CA HIS A 179 23.03 1.67 -19.34
C HIS A 179 22.55 3.12 -19.33
N ALA A 180 22.91 3.91 -18.32
CA ALA A 180 22.43 5.28 -18.18
C ALA A 180 22.88 6.20 -19.32
N ALA A 181 24.11 6.03 -19.81
CA ALA A 181 24.66 6.85 -20.89
C ALA A 181 24.03 6.58 -22.26
N THR A 182 23.47 5.38 -22.46
CA THR A 182 22.89 4.94 -23.73
C THR A 182 21.37 5.06 -23.79
N ALA A 183 20.71 5.40 -22.68
CA ALA A 183 19.27 5.57 -22.62
C ALA A 183 18.77 6.72 -23.53
N ARG A 184 17.76 6.43 -24.36
CA ARG A 184 17.13 7.40 -25.28
C ARG A 184 15.61 7.25 -25.27
N ILE A 185 14.88 8.36 -25.34
CA ILE A 185 13.43 8.38 -25.60
C ILE A 185 13.23 8.43 -27.11
N HIS A 186 12.45 7.50 -27.68
CA HIS A 186 12.14 7.47 -29.11
C HIS A 186 10.77 8.10 -29.36
N VAL A 187 10.70 9.06 -30.29
CA VAL A 187 9.47 9.79 -30.64
C VAL A 187 9.15 9.58 -32.12
N GLY A 188 7.98 8.99 -32.39
CA GLY A 188 7.45 8.75 -33.74
C GLY A 188 7.70 7.34 -34.29
N ALA A 189 6.93 6.95 -35.31
CA ALA A 189 7.12 5.74 -36.11
C ALA A 189 7.74 6.11 -37.46
N GLU A 190 9.07 6.10 -37.49
CA GLU A 190 10.01 6.34 -38.60
C GLU A 190 9.87 7.56 -39.54
N PRO A 191 10.96 8.34 -39.75
CA PRO A 191 12.21 8.29 -38.98
C PRO A 191 11.97 8.86 -37.57
N ALA A 192 12.20 8.03 -36.55
CA ALA A 192 11.95 8.39 -35.15
C ALA A 192 13.10 9.27 -34.63
N PHE A 193 12.77 10.38 -33.97
CA PHE A 193 13.77 11.22 -33.32
C PHE A 193 14.06 10.67 -31.91
N ALA A 194 15.35 10.58 -31.56
CA ALA A 194 15.77 10.01 -30.28
C ALA A 194 16.40 11.06 -29.36
N VAL A 195 15.77 11.33 -28.21
CA VAL A 195 16.23 12.31 -27.21
C VAL A 195 17.08 11.63 -26.14
N PRO A 196 18.33 12.06 -25.88
CA PRO A 196 19.14 11.51 -24.78
C PRO A 196 18.61 12.00 -23.42
N LEU A 197 18.51 11.10 -22.44
CA LEU A 197 17.97 11.44 -21.11
C LEU A 197 18.85 12.44 -20.33
N LYS A 198 20.16 12.51 -20.62
CA LYS A 198 21.11 13.44 -19.98
C LYS A 198 20.72 14.93 -20.10
N ALA A 199 19.95 15.30 -21.13
CA ALA A 199 19.68 16.70 -21.44
C ALA A 199 18.72 17.41 -20.47
N GLY A 200 18.05 16.68 -19.55
CA GLY A 200 17.05 17.22 -18.62
C GLY A 200 17.39 17.08 -17.12
N ALA A 201 18.66 16.87 -16.77
CA ALA A 201 19.09 16.46 -15.42
C ALA A 201 19.12 17.57 -14.35
N ASN A 202 18.23 18.57 -14.41
CA ASN A 202 18.13 19.56 -13.34
C ASN A 202 17.28 18.98 -12.20
N GLY A 203 17.93 18.42 -11.18
CA GLY A 203 17.28 17.92 -9.97
C GLY A 203 16.59 19.04 -9.19
N CYS A 204 15.44 18.74 -8.60
CA CYS A 204 14.73 19.65 -7.70
C CYS A 204 15.36 19.59 -6.30
N ALA A 205 15.35 20.72 -5.60
CA ALA A 205 15.96 20.90 -4.28
C ALA A 205 15.56 19.79 -3.28
N ASN A 206 16.51 19.41 -2.42
CA ASN A 206 16.26 18.48 -1.32
C ASN A 206 15.09 19.00 -0.46
N PRO A 207 14.06 18.18 -0.20
CA PRO A 207 12.99 18.57 0.70
C PRO A 207 13.53 18.78 2.12
N GLU A 208 13.05 19.82 2.79
CA GLU A 208 13.29 20.03 4.22
C GLU A 208 12.70 18.86 5.03
N PRO A 209 13.32 18.47 6.16
CA PRO A 209 12.88 17.31 6.92
C PRO A 209 11.46 17.53 7.47
N GLY A 210 10.55 16.64 7.10
CA GLY A 210 9.20 16.56 7.66
C GLY A 210 9.18 15.98 9.08
N PRO A 211 8.03 16.01 9.76
CA PRO A 211 7.89 15.44 11.10
C PRO A 211 8.20 13.93 11.10
N THR A 212 9.02 13.51 12.07
CA THR A 212 9.42 12.11 12.24
C THR A 212 8.29 11.28 12.84
N ALA A 213 7.85 10.25 12.12
CA ALA A 213 6.93 9.25 12.65
C ALA A 213 7.69 8.28 13.57
N GLU A 214 7.13 7.95 14.74
CA GLU A 214 7.65 6.89 15.60
C GLU A 214 7.02 5.57 15.18
N ILE A 215 7.85 4.60 14.81
CA ILE A 215 7.42 3.28 14.34
C ILE A 215 7.89 2.25 15.35
N SER A 216 6.95 1.52 15.93
CA SER A 216 7.24 0.51 16.96
C SER A 216 7.05 -0.92 16.46
N THR A 217 6.33 -1.09 15.35
CA THR A 217 6.05 -2.42 14.79
C THR A 217 6.39 -2.54 13.31
N ARG A 218 6.69 -3.76 12.89
CA ARG A 218 6.94 -4.10 11.48
C ARG A 218 5.71 -3.87 10.61
N ALA A 219 4.52 -4.08 11.18
CA ALA A 219 3.26 -3.84 10.49
C ALA A 219 3.08 -2.34 10.20
N GLU A 220 3.37 -1.47 11.18
CA GLU A 220 3.40 -0.01 10.98
C GLU A 220 4.44 0.40 9.93
N ALA A 221 5.67 -0.14 10.01
CA ALA A 221 6.71 0.12 9.02
C ALA A 221 6.23 -0.25 7.60
N SER A 222 5.63 -1.43 7.46
CA SER A 222 5.13 -1.95 6.19
C SER A 222 3.93 -1.16 5.65
N ALA A 223 3.06 -0.66 6.53
CA ALA A 223 1.92 0.17 6.17
C ALA A 223 2.36 1.57 5.75
N LEU A 224 3.33 2.16 6.46
CA LEU A 224 3.90 3.46 6.11
C LEU A 224 4.61 3.41 4.76
N LEU A 225 5.38 2.36 4.49
CA LEU A 225 5.97 2.11 3.18
C LEU A 225 4.91 2.04 2.08
N GLU A 226 3.79 1.36 2.32
CA GLU A 226 2.68 1.29 1.36
C GLU A 226 2.05 2.66 1.09
N GLN A 227 1.89 3.52 2.11
CA GLN A 227 1.40 4.88 1.93
C GLN A 227 2.34 5.72 1.06
N VAL A 228 3.66 5.58 1.25
CA VAL A 228 4.65 6.24 0.40
C VAL A 228 4.55 5.75 -1.05
N ALA A 229 4.47 4.44 -1.26
CA ALA A 229 4.31 3.86 -2.61
C ALA A 229 3.03 4.38 -3.29
N HIS A 230 1.92 4.44 -2.55
CA HIS A 230 0.65 4.95 -3.04
C HIS A 230 0.74 6.43 -3.46
N PHE A 231 1.37 7.27 -2.63
CA PHE A 231 1.61 8.68 -2.96
C PHE A 231 2.37 8.82 -4.29
N TYR A 232 3.50 8.14 -4.47
CA TYR A 232 4.29 8.24 -5.70
C TYR A 232 3.58 7.66 -6.93
N ARG A 233 2.76 6.61 -6.80
CA ARG A 233 1.95 6.12 -7.93
C ARG A 233 0.98 7.18 -8.45
N GLN A 234 0.50 8.08 -7.58
CA GLN A 234 -0.42 9.15 -7.96
C GLN A 234 0.31 10.41 -8.43
N SER A 235 1.37 10.83 -7.72
CA SER A 235 2.06 12.09 -7.98
C SER A 235 3.14 11.97 -9.06
N GLU A 236 3.87 10.85 -9.11
CA GLU A 236 5.02 10.63 -10.00
C GLU A 236 5.06 9.15 -10.47
N PRO A 237 4.18 8.73 -11.39
CA PRO A 237 4.05 7.32 -11.79
C PRO A 237 5.31 6.74 -12.45
N SER A 238 6.22 7.58 -12.94
CA SER A 238 7.52 7.19 -13.52
C SER A 238 8.65 7.11 -12.49
N SER A 239 8.35 7.28 -11.20
CA SER A 239 9.30 7.14 -10.10
C SER A 239 9.65 5.66 -9.85
N PRO A 240 10.91 5.32 -9.55
CA PRO A 240 11.31 3.96 -9.14
C PRO A 240 10.85 3.61 -7.71
N VAL A 241 10.43 4.60 -6.92
CA VAL A 241 10.16 4.48 -5.49
C VAL A 241 9.12 3.38 -5.20
N PRO A 242 7.96 3.33 -5.87
CA PRO A 242 6.97 2.28 -5.61
C PRO A 242 7.54 0.87 -5.87
N LEU A 243 8.33 0.70 -6.94
CA LEU A 243 8.91 -0.60 -7.28
C LEU A 243 9.93 -1.07 -6.24
N LEU A 244 10.79 -0.15 -5.78
CA LEU A 244 11.76 -0.44 -4.72
C LEU A 244 11.07 -0.80 -3.40
N ILE A 245 10.00 -0.07 -3.04
CA ILE A 245 9.21 -0.34 -1.85
C ILE A 245 8.48 -1.69 -1.95
N ASP A 246 7.81 -1.97 -3.06
CA ASP A 246 7.12 -3.25 -3.28
C ASP A 246 8.10 -4.42 -3.11
N ARG A 247 9.29 -4.28 -3.69
CA ARG A 247 10.34 -5.30 -3.58
C ARG A 247 10.87 -5.42 -2.14
N ALA A 248 11.04 -4.30 -1.43
CA ALA A 248 11.47 -4.30 -0.03
C ALA A 248 10.47 -5.03 0.87
N ARG A 249 9.17 -4.76 0.70
CA ARG A 249 8.08 -5.42 1.43
C ARG A 249 8.03 -6.92 1.12
N ALA A 250 8.14 -7.29 -0.17
CA ALA A 250 8.12 -8.69 -0.61
C ALA A 250 9.32 -9.50 -0.13
N LEU A 251 10.52 -8.91 -0.05
CA LEU A 251 11.71 -9.58 0.47
C LEU A 251 11.69 -9.64 2.00
N GLY A 252 11.27 -8.58 2.67
CA GLY A 252 11.21 -8.56 4.13
C GLY A 252 10.38 -9.71 4.70
N SER A 253 9.33 -10.15 4.01
CA SER A 253 8.40 -11.21 4.45
C SER A 253 8.79 -12.64 4.10
N ARG A 254 9.92 -12.87 3.41
CA ARG A 254 10.34 -14.22 2.96
C ARG A 254 11.26 -14.91 3.96
N ASP A 255 11.27 -16.24 3.91
CA ASP A 255 12.24 -17.05 4.64
C ASP A 255 13.66 -16.92 4.02
N PHE A 256 14.69 -17.09 4.86
CA PHE A 256 16.08 -16.91 4.47
C PHE A 256 16.52 -17.76 3.27
N LEU A 257 16.02 -18.99 3.12
CA LEU A 257 16.43 -19.87 2.01
C LEU A 257 15.79 -19.44 0.69
N SER A 258 14.55 -18.96 0.72
CA SER A 258 13.92 -18.33 -0.45
C SER A 258 14.62 -17.03 -0.83
N LEU A 259 15.03 -16.23 0.16
CA LEU A 259 15.82 -15.01 -0.07
C LEU A 259 17.17 -15.31 -0.73
N LEU A 260 17.86 -16.35 -0.29
CA LEU A 260 19.16 -16.71 -0.85
C LEU A 260 19.08 -17.03 -2.35
N LYS A 261 18.00 -17.71 -2.79
CA LYS A 261 17.75 -18.03 -4.20
C LYS A 261 17.49 -16.79 -5.06
N ASP A 262 16.85 -15.78 -4.48
CA ASP A 262 16.52 -14.52 -5.15
C ASP A 262 17.70 -13.54 -5.20
N LEU A 263 18.58 -13.58 -4.20
CA LEU A 263 19.64 -12.60 -4.00
C LEU A 263 21.00 -13.03 -4.57
N LEU A 264 21.25 -14.33 -4.66
CA LEU A 264 22.52 -14.84 -5.17
C LEU A 264 22.44 -15.17 -6.67
N PRO A 265 23.47 -14.81 -7.46
CA PRO A 265 23.60 -15.31 -8.82
C PRO A 265 23.68 -16.84 -8.80
N GLU A 266 23.10 -17.50 -9.81
CA GLU A 266 23.00 -18.97 -9.87
C GLU A 266 24.34 -19.69 -9.68
N ALA A 267 25.44 -19.07 -10.10
CA ALA A 267 26.79 -19.58 -9.94
C ALA A 267 27.19 -19.74 -8.46
N ALA A 268 26.80 -18.82 -7.58
CA ALA A 268 27.08 -18.87 -6.15
C ALA A 268 26.19 -19.91 -5.42
N LEU A 269 24.99 -20.18 -5.94
CA LEU A 269 24.10 -21.21 -5.39
C LEU A 269 24.60 -22.64 -5.68
N LYS A 270 25.30 -22.84 -6.80
CA LYS A 270 25.85 -24.15 -7.19
C LYS A 270 27.03 -24.59 -6.33
N THR A 271 27.88 -23.66 -5.87
CA THR A 271 29.04 -23.98 -5.03
C THR A 271 28.63 -24.41 -3.62
N MET A 272 27.56 -23.83 -3.06
CA MET A 272 27.05 -24.18 -1.73
C MET A 272 26.42 -25.59 -1.67
N LYS A 273 25.85 -26.09 -2.77
CA LYS A 273 25.27 -27.45 -2.84
C LYS A 273 26.31 -28.58 -2.93
N VAL A 274 27.56 -28.26 -3.27
CA VAL A 274 28.62 -29.25 -3.50
C VAL A 274 29.49 -29.46 -2.24
N GLY A 275 29.35 -28.61 -1.22
CA GLY A 275 30.13 -28.65 0.03
C GLY A 275 29.40 -29.18 1.27
N GLY A 276 28.23 -29.83 1.11
CA GLY A 276 27.45 -30.43 2.20
C GLY A 276 27.45 -31.95 2.15
#